data_AF-A0A1V4UGC2-F1
#
_entry.id   AF-A0A1V4UGC2-F1
#
_cell.length_a   1.000
_cell.length_b   1.000
_cell.length_c   1.000
_cell.angle_alpha   90.00
_cell.angle_beta   90.00
_cell.angle_gamma   90.00
#
_symmetry.space_group_name_H-M   'P 1'
#
loop_
_entity.id
_entity.type
_entity.pdbx_description
1 polymer ?
#
loop_
_entity_poly.entity_id
_entity_poly.type
_entity_poly.pdbx_seq_one_letter_code
_entity_poly.pdbx_strand_id
1 'polypeptide(L)'
;MDAKRDKVMKEQMELSQQQFTPMAYILIITVPIFFWLLFRLGVTPDATVVMPFFGSHTLTDAVLGPVPAWILWYMICSLSLSQVVRKSLNIGGI
;
A
#
# COMPACT_ATOMS: atom_id res chain seq x y z
N MET A 1 38.09 16.19 -2.82
CA MET A 1 36.67 16.09 -3.24
C MET A 1 36.03 14.79 -2.72
N ASP A 2 36.85 13.81 -2.33
CA ASP A 2 36.46 12.48 -1.86
C ASP A 2 35.76 12.50 -0.50
N ALA A 3 36.25 13.30 0.46
CA ALA A 3 35.62 13.43 1.78
C ALA A 3 34.19 13.97 1.77
N LYS A 4 33.77 14.71 0.73
CA LYS A 4 32.36 15.12 0.54
C LYS A 4 31.52 13.96 0.01
N ARG A 5 32.07 13.15 -0.90
CA ARG A 5 31.39 11.97 -1.45
C ARG A 5 31.13 10.93 -0.37
N ASP A 6 32.11 10.68 0.48
CA ASP A 6 31.99 9.74 1.60
C ASP A 6 30.93 10.17 2.61
N LYS A 7 30.87 11.48 2.93
CA LYS A 7 29.83 12.00 3.83
C LYS A 7 28.42 11.85 3.26
N VAL A 8 28.22 12.22 2.00
CA VAL A 8 26.91 12.09 1.34
C VAL A 8 26.49 10.62 1.21
N MET A 9 27.43 9.73 0.92
CA MET A 9 27.15 8.30 0.83
C MET A 9 26.79 7.71 2.20
N LYS A 10 27.44 8.16 3.27
CA LYS A 10 27.12 7.76 4.65
C LYS A 10 25.76 8.28 5.11
N GLU A 11 25.43 9.54 4.81
CA GLU A 11 24.12 10.14 5.10
C GLU A 11 22.99 9.43 4.33
N GLN A 12 23.19 9.06 3.06
CA GLN A 12 22.20 8.27 2.32
C GLN A 12 21.97 6.88 2.93
N MET A 13 23.02 6.26 3.43
CA MET A 13 22.94 4.95 4.07
C MET A 13 22.16 5.03 5.40
N GLU A 14 22.37 6.09 6.18
CA GLU A 14 21.62 6.36 7.41
C GLU A 14 20.14 6.68 7.10
N LEU A 15 19.87 7.49 6.07
CA LEU A 15 18.51 7.80 5.61
C LEU A 15 17.76 6.55 5.14
N SER A 16 18.46 5.65 4.42
CA SER A 16 17.89 4.39 3.96
C SER A 16 17.52 3.48 5.14
N GLN A 17 18.37 3.38 6.16
CA GLN A 17 18.06 2.63 7.40
C GLN A 17 16.82 3.18 8.10
N GLN A 18 16.67 4.50 8.18
CA GLN A 18 15.49 5.13 8.78
C GLN A 18 14.19 4.88 7.99
N GLN A 19 14.26 4.60 6.69
CA GLN A 19 13.10 4.24 5.86
C GLN A 19 12.71 2.77 5.98
N PHE A 20 13.65 1.87 6.30
CA PHE A 20 13.35 0.44 6.45
C PHE A 20 12.57 0.12 7.72
N THR A 21 12.88 0.80 8.83
CA THR A 21 12.19 0.61 10.10
C THR A 21 10.66 0.78 9.97
N PRO A 22 10.13 1.90 9.41
CA PRO A 22 8.70 2.06 9.22
C PRO A 22 8.13 1.09 8.18
N MET A 23 8.89 0.73 7.13
CA MET A 23 8.43 -0.22 6.11
C MET A 23 8.19 -1.62 6.72
N ALA A 24 9.08 -2.07 7.60
CA ALA A 24 8.96 -3.37 8.27
C ALA A 24 7.76 -3.42 9.24
N TYR A 25 7.55 -2.37 10.04
CA TYR A 25 6.38 -2.30 10.93
C TYR A 25 5.07 -2.34 10.16
N ILE A 26 4.96 -1.57 9.08
CA ILE A 26 3.76 -1.55 8.24
C ILE A 26 3.52 -2.94 7.65
N LEU A 27 4.56 -3.62 7.16
CA LEU A 27 4.46 -4.95 6.58
C LEU A 27 3.97 -6.00 7.60
N ILE A 28 4.51 -5.98 8.83
CA ILE A 28 4.08 -6.87 9.91
C ILE A 28 2.59 -6.70 10.24
N ILE A 29 2.04 -5.49 10.11
CA ILE A 29 0.62 -5.22 10.35
C ILE A 29 -0.24 -5.56 9.12
N THR A 30 0.22 -5.20 7.91
CA THR A 30 -0.55 -5.40 6.68
C THR A 30 -0.64 -6.86 6.27
N VAL A 31 0.44 -7.65 6.37
CA VAL A 31 0.45 -9.06 5.93
C VAL A 31 -0.63 -9.90 6.63
N PRO A 32 -0.78 -9.89 7.97
CA PRO A 32 -1.84 -10.62 8.66
C PRO A 32 -3.24 -10.16 8.26
N ILE A 33 -3.44 -8.85 8.10
CA ILE A 33 -4.74 -8.28 7.68
C ILE A 33 -5.10 -8.79 6.29
N PHE A 34 -4.14 -8.81 5.36
CA PHE A 34 -4.34 -9.36 4.02
C PHE A 34 -4.66 -10.84 4.04
N PHE A 35 -3.93 -11.62 4.82
CA PHE A 35 -4.16 -13.06 4.92
C PHE A 35 -5.56 -13.36 5.46
N TRP A 36 -6.00 -12.59 6.46
CA TRP A 36 -7.35 -12.67 7.00
C TRP A 36 -8.40 -12.28 5.95
N LEU A 37 -8.15 -11.21 5.18
CA LEU A 37 -9.06 -10.72 4.15
C LEU A 37 -9.20 -11.73 2.99
N LEU A 38 -8.11 -12.36 2.56
CA LEU A 38 -8.10 -13.43 1.56
C LEU A 38 -8.87 -14.66 2.04
N PHE A 39 -8.62 -15.11 3.27
CA PHE A 39 -9.37 -16.21 3.87
C PHE A 39 -10.85 -15.87 3.95
N ARG A 40 -11.18 -14.65 4.37
CA ARG A 40 -12.56 -14.19 4.53
C ARG A 40 -13.30 -14.10 3.19
N LEU A 41 -12.63 -13.61 2.14
CA LEU A 41 -13.16 -13.59 0.77
C LEU A 41 -13.43 -15.00 0.24
N GLY A 42 -12.58 -15.98 0.57
CA GLY A 42 -12.79 -17.38 0.20
C GLY A 42 -14.01 -18.02 0.89
N VAL A 43 -14.38 -17.54 2.08
CA VAL A 43 -15.50 -18.08 2.87
C VAL A 43 -16.85 -17.43 2.52
N THR A 44 -16.89 -16.20 2.01
CA THR A 44 -18.10 -15.67 1.35
C THR A 44 -17.76 -14.98 0.04
N PRO A 45 -18.02 -15.66 -1.09
CA PRO A 45 -17.89 -15.04 -2.41
C PRO A 45 -18.98 -13.97 -2.67
N ASP A 46 -20.08 -13.97 -1.90
CA ASP A 46 -21.23 -13.07 -2.10
C ASP A 46 -21.04 -11.66 -1.54
N ALA A 47 -19.83 -11.29 -1.13
CA ALA A 47 -19.56 -9.92 -0.75
C ALA A 47 -19.66 -9.04 -2.02
N THR A 48 -20.72 -8.24 -2.10
CA THR A 48 -20.95 -7.27 -3.17
C THR A 48 -20.45 -5.91 -2.74
N VAL A 49 -19.65 -5.25 -3.58
CA VAL A 49 -19.25 -3.85 -3.40
C VAL A 49 -19.80 -3.02 -4.54
N VAL A 50 -20.38 -1.87 -4.19
CA VAL A 50 -20.86 -0.89 -5.17
C VAL A 50 -19.72 0.08 -5.44
N MET A 51 -19.09 -0.05 -6.60
CA MET A 51 -18.06 0.88 -7.04
C MET A 51 -18.69 2.05 -7.80
N PRO A 52 -18.26 3.30 -7.54
CA PRO A 52 -18.88 4.48 -8.12
C PRO A 52 -18.77 4.55 -9.66
N PHE A 53 -17.80 3.87 -10.27
CA PHE A 53 -17.59 3.86 -11.72
C PHE A 53 -18.09 2.59 -12.43
N PHE A 54 -18.22 1.47 -11.72
CA PHE A 54 -18.54 0.16 -12.31
C PHE A 54 -19.89 -0.43 -11.83
N GLY A 55 -20.52 0.13 -10.81
CA GLY A 55 -21.78 -0.39 -10.26
C GLY A 55 -21.58 -1.51 -9.23
N SER A 56 -22.60 -2.35 -9.03
CA SER A 56 -22.57 -3.46 -8.06
C SER A 56 -21.88 -4.68 -8.66
N HIS A 57 -20.67 -4.98 -8.18
CA HIS A 57 -19.91 -6.17 -8.54
C HIS A 57 -19.58 -7.00 -7.30
N THR A 58 -19.45 -8.31 -7.46
CA THR A 58 -18.88 -9.17 -6.41
C THR A 58 -17.39 -8.84 -6.24
N LEU A 59 -16.87 -8.93 -5.02
CA LEU A 59 -15.46 -8.59 -4.75
C LEU A 59 -14.47 -9.43 -5.58
N THR A 60 -14.86 -10.64 -5.97
CA THR A 60 -14.07 -11.57 -6.81
C THR A 60 -14.21 -11.32 -8.31
N ASP A 61 -15.15 -10.47 -8.74
CA ASP A 61 -15.42 -10.24 -10.15
C ASP A 61 -14.27 -9.48 -10.81
N ALA A 62 -14.01 -9.81 -12.08
CA ALA A 62 -12.93 -9.23 -12.86
C ALA A 62 -13.42 -7.93 -13.52
N VAL A 63 -13.24 -6.81 -12.82
CA VAL A 63 -13.85 -5.52 -13.20
C VAL A 63 -13.01 -4.73 -14.21
N LEU A 64 -11.69 -4.92 -14.23
CA LEU A 64 -10.79 -4.25 -15.17
C LEU A 64 -9.78 -5.24 -15.75
N GLY A 65 -10.17 -5.94 -16.82
CA GLY A 65 -9.35 -7.00 -17.43
C GLY A 65 -9.22 -8.23 -16.50
N PRO A 66 -8.02 -8.82 -16.30
CA PRO A 66 -7.82 -9.97 -15.41
C PRO A 66 -7.72 -9.59 -13.92
N VAL A 67 -7.97 -8.34 -13.55
CA VAL A 67 -7.78 -7.84 -12.17
C VAL A 67 -9.10 -7.92 -11.38
N PRO A 68 -9.15 -8.67 -10.25
CA PRO A 68 -10.29 -8.71 -9.37
C PRO A 68 -10.62 -7.34 -8.73
N ALA A 69 -11.91 -7.07 -8.53
CA ALA A 69 -12.40 -5.84 -7.92
C ALA A 69 -11.73 -5.52 -6.56
N TRP A 70 -11.54 -6.53 -5.71
CA TRP A 70 -10.93 -6.34 -4.40
C TRP A 70 -9.45 -5.86 -4.48
N ILE A 71 -8.69 -6.29 -5.50
CA ILE A 71 -7.30 -5.85 -5.71
C ILE A 71 -7.27 -4.41 -6.17
N LEU A 72 -8.16 -4.02 -7.10
CA LEU A 72 -8.29 -2.64 -7.55
C LEU A 72 -8.65 -1.70 -6.40
N TRP A 73 -9.63 -2.10 -5.59
CA TRP A 73 -10.04 -1.33 -4.42
C TRP A 73 -8.90 -1.19 -3.41
N TYR A 74 -8.17 -2.28 -3.15
CA TYR A 74 -6.99 -2.26 -2.31
C TYR A 74 -5.92 -1.29 -2.83
N MET A 75 -5.61 -1.32 -4.14
CA MET A 75 -4.62 -0.43 -4.74
C MET A 75 -5.02 1.04 -4.60
N ILE A 76 -6.27 1.38 -4.88
CA ILE A 76 -6.78 2.76 -4.76
C ILE A 76 -6.67 3.23 -3.31
N CYS A 77 -7.13 2.43 -2.34
CA CYS A 77 -7.01 2.76 -0.91
C CYS A 77 -5.55 2.86 -0.47
N SER A 78 -4.68 1.96 -0.91
CA SER A 78 -3.25 1.96 -0.53
C SER A 78 -2.51 3.18 -1.08
N LEU A 79 -2.75 3.53 -2.34
CA LEU A 79 -2.14 4.71 -2.97
C LEU A 79 -2.62 6.00 -2.31
N SER A 80 -3.93 6.15 -2.11
CA SER A 80 -4.49 7.32 -1.43
C SER A 80 -4.00 7.44 0.02
N LEU A 81 -3.99 6.34 0.79
CA LEU A 81 -3.43 6.33 2.14
C LEU A 81 -1.95 6.70 2.15
N SER A 82 -1.15 6.19 1.22
CA SER A 82 0.27 6.53 1.11
C SER A 82 0.49 8.03 0.88
N GLN A 83 -0.34 8.64 0.02
CA GLN A 83 -0.28 10.07 -0.25
C GLN A 83 -0.75 10.89 0.96
N VAL A 84 -1.81 10.45 1.65
CA VAL A 84 -2.31 11.10 2.87
C VAL A 84 -1.27 11.04 3.99
N VAL A 85 -0.65 9.88 4.23
CA VAL A 85 0.38 9.72 5.27
C VAL A 85 1.59 10.61 5.00
N ARG A 86 2.05 10.67 3.75
CA ARG A 86 3.14 11.57 3.35
C ARG A 86 2.77 13.03 3.61
N LYS A 87 1.55 13.43 3.24
CA LYS A 87 1.03 14.79 3.45
C LYS A 87 0.86 15.12 4.95
N SER A 88 0.35 14.20 5.75
CA SER A 88 0.08 14.40 7.18
C SER A 88 1.35 14.44 8.03
N LEU A 89 2.37 13.68 7.64
CA LEU A 89 3.66 13.63 8.36
C LEU A 89 4.62 14.72 7.89
N ASN A 90 4.23 15.55 6.90
CA ASN A 90 5.03 16.60 6.27
C ASN A 90 6.45 16.15 5.85
N ILE A 91 6.60 14.85 5.56
CA ILE A 91 7.83 14.26 5.05
C ILE A 91 7.70 14.27 3.53
N GLY A 92 8.24 15.32 2.92
CA GLY A 92 8.12 15.58 1.48
C GLY A 92 7.28 16.80 1.14
N GLY A 93 7.44 17.88 1.91
CA GLY A 93 7.27 19.21 1.34
C GLY A 93 8.13 19.31 0.07
N ILE A 94 7.46 19.48 -1.05
CA ILE A 94 7.97 20.39 -2.09
C ILE A 94 7.92 21.80 -1.53
#